data_AF-A0A2A4F3M3-F1
#
_entry.id   AF-A0A2A4F3M3-F1
#
_cell.length_a   1.000
_cell.length_b   1.000
_cell.length_c   1.000
_cell.angle_alpha   90.00
_cell.angle_beta   90.00
_cell.angle_gamma   90.00
#
_symmetry.space_group_name_H-M   'P 1'
#
loop_
_entity.id
_entity.type
_entity.pdbx_description
1 polymer ?
#
loop_
_entity_poly.entity_id
_entity_poly.type
_entity_poly.pdbx_seq_one_letter_code
_entity_poly.pdbx_strand_id
1 'polypeptide(L)'
;MFYDQSWMGYGIIGGMQAGAIAAVIGFFMLLLVHWLTRKEPWNPGRELGVTYMLSVLPSSSGDLWNLFYFNYANLQSPALLRATLADVHDPDSIGVRVLCEFVGIAVGILLAWIVLRWRSRARAGSA
;
A
#
# COMPACT_ATOMS: atom_id res chain seq x y z
N MET A 1 -0.57 -9.32 2.14
CA MET A 1 -0.15 -9.81 0.80
C MET A 1 0.25 -11.28 0.93
N PHE A 2 0.14 -12.10 -0.12
CA PHE A 2 0.57 -13.51 -0.06
C PHE A 2 2.04 -13.67 -0.50
N TYR A 3 2.98 -13.07 0.24
CA TYR A 3 4.41 -13.36 0.10
C TYR A 3 4.96 -13.84 1.44
N ASP A 4 6.18 -14.41 1.44
CA ASP A 4 6.80 -14.90 2.67
C ASP A 4 7.09 -13.75 3.65
N GLN A 5 6.38 -13.74 4.78
CA GLN A 5 6.48 -12.75 5.85
C GLN A 5 7.29 -13.26 7.06
N SER A 6 7.95 -14.42 6.95
CA SER A 6 8.74 -15.01 8.05
C SER A 6 9.85 -14.10 8.60
N TRP A 7 10.30 -13.14 7.80
CA TRP A 7 11.35 -12.18 8.16
C TRP A 7 10.81 -10.85 8.73
N MET A 8 9.50 -10.61 8.68
CA MET A 8 8.89 -9.41 9.23
C MET A 8 8.76 -9.49 10.76
N GLY A 9 8.94 -8.35 11.42
CA GLY A 9 8.71 -8.22 12.85
C GLY A 9 7.22 -8.21 13.20
N TYR A 10 6.92 -8.30 14.49
CA TYR A 10 5.55 -8.22 15.01
C TYR A 10 5.21 -6.80 15.49
N GLY A 11 3.92 -6.54 15.70
CA GLY A 11 3.36 -5.29 16.19
C GLY A 11 3.68 -4.10 15.30
N ILE A 12 4.08 -2.98 15.93
CA ILE A 12 4.38 -1.73 15.23
C ILE A 12 5.56 -1.87 14.26
N ILE A 13 6.54 -2.74 14.56
CA ILE A 13 7.72 -2.94 13.72
C ILE A 13 7.30 -3.60 12.40
N GLY A 14 6.49 -4.66 12.47
CA GLY A 14 5.89 -5.29 11.29
C GLY A 14 5.03 -4.35 10.48
N GLY A 15 4.20 -3.54 11.17
CA GLY A 15 3.41 -2.48 10.54
C GLY A 15 4.28 -1.49 9.77
N MET A 16 5.35 -0.97 10.37
CA MET A 16 6.27 -0.04 9.69
C MET A 16 6.96 -0.68 8.49
N GLN A 17 7.37 -1.94 8.58
CA GLN A 17 7.97 -2.66 7.45
C GLN A 17 6.97 -2.87 6.31
N ALA A 18 5.73 -3.25 6.62
CA ALA A 18 4.64 -3.35 5.63
C ALA A 18 4.37 -1.98 4.98
N GLY A 19 4.31 -0.91 5.79
CA GLY A 19 4.18 0.46 5.32
C GLY A 19 5.33 0.92 4.42
N ALA A 20 6.57 0.52 4.70
CA ALA A 20 7.71 0.83 3.85
C ALA A 20 7.60 0.17 2.47
N ILE A 21 7.17 -1.09 2.41
CA ILE A 21 6.90 -1.78 1.13
C ILE A 21 5.75 -1.09 0.39
N ALA A 22 4.68 -0.75 1.10
CA ALA A 22 3.54 -0.04 0.55
C ALA A 22 3.93 1.32 -0.04
N ALA A 23 4.89 2.02 0.59
CA ALA A 23 5.46 3.26 0.06
C ALA A 23 6.23 3.05 -1.25
N VAL A 24 7.02 1.98 -1.35
CA VAL A 24 7.71 1.62 -2.61
C VAL A 24 6.70 1.37 -3.73
N ILE A 25 5.63 0.62 -3.43
CA ILE A 25 4.54 0.37 -4.39
C ILE A 25 3.89 1.68 -4.83
N GLY A 26 3.47 2.53 -3.88
CA GLY A 26 2.84 3.83 -4.18
C GLY A 26 3.74 4.74 -5.02
N PHE A 27 5.04 4.77 -4.71
CA PHE A 27 6.03 5.54 -5.45
C PHE A 27 6.11 5.11 -6.91
N PHE A 28 6.32 3.81 -7.17
CA PHE A 28 6.43 3.30 -8.54
C PHE A 28 5.10 3.33 -9.29
N MET A 29 3.98 3.15 -8.60
CA MET A 29 2.65 3.25 -9.21
C MET A 29 2.40 4.66 -9.74
N LEU A 30 2.77 5.72 -9.00
CA LEU A 30 2.62 7.08 -9.52
C LEU A 30 3.46 7.30 -10.76
N LEU A 31 4.72 6.83 -10.75
CA LEU A 31 5.59 6.95 -11.91
C LEU A 31 5.04 6.21 -13.13
N LEU A 32 4.43 5.03 -12.93
CA LEU A 32 3.79 4.25 -13.99
C LEU A 32 2.57 4.98 -14.56
N VAL A 33 1.66 5.45 -13.70
CA VAL A 33 0.45 6.18 -14.10
C VAL A 33 0.85 7.48 -14.82
N HIS A 34 1.84 8.20 -14.29
CA HIS A 34 2.36 9.41 -14.92
C HIS A 34 2.98 9.13 -16.29
N TRP A 35 3.74 8.04 -16.41
CA TRP A 35 4.33 7.63 -17.68
C TRP A 35 3.27 7.21 -18.70
N LEU A 36 2.20 6.54 -18.27
CA LEU A 36 1.10 6.12 -19.14
C LEU A 36 0.25 7.32 -19.62
N THR A 37 0.02 8.29 -18.73
CA THR A 37 -0.79 9.49 -19.02
C THR A 37 0.02 10.65 -19.60
N ARG A 38 1.34 10.49 -19.82
CA ARG A 38 2.21 11.57 -20.34
C ARG A 38 1.77 12.20 -21.67
N LYS A 39 0.99 11.48 -22.49
CA LYS A 39 0.48 11.97 -23.78
C LYS A 39 -0.78 12.83 -23.61
N GLU A 40 -1.59 12.52 -22.60
CA GLU A 40 -2.84 13.20 -22.26
C GLU A 40 -2.86 13.44 -20.75
N PRO A 41 -2.20 14.51 -20.27
CA PRO A 41 -2.01 14.72 -18.85
C PRO A 41 -3.36 14.88 -18.16
N TRP A 42 -3.61 14.05 -17.15
CA TRP A 42 -4.81 14.13 -16.34
C TRP A 42 -4.72 15.31 -15.37
N ASN A 43 -5.88 15.72 -14.83
CA ASN A 43 -5.92 16.61 -13.68
C ASN A 43 -5.10 15.99 -12.52
N PRO A 44 -4.21 16.74 -11.86
CA PRO A 44 -3.39 16.24 -10.75
C PRO A 44 -4.18 15.49 -9.66
N GLY A 45 -5.40 15.95 -9.33
CA GLY A 45 -6.23 15.28 -8.33
C GLY A 45 -6.70 13.89 -8.78
N ARG A 46 -7.04 13.74 -10.07
CA ARG A 46 -7.43 12.45 -10.65
C ARG A 46 -6.25 11.49 -10.72
N GLU A 47 -5.08 11.97 -11.13
CA GLU A 47 -3.87 11.17 -11.23
C GLU A 47 -3.46 10.61 -9.86
N LEU A 48 -3.42 11.45 -8.83
CA LEU A 48 -3.09 11.02 -7.46
C LEU A 48 -4.14 10.07 -6.88
N GLY A 49 -5.44 10.38 -7.07
CA GLY A 49 -6.53 9.55 -6.57
C GLY A 49 -6.55 8.15 -7.20
N VAL A 50 -6.44 8.06 -8.54
CA VAL A 50 -6.40 6.78 -9.25
C VAL A 50 -5.14 5.99 -8.86
N THR A 51 -3.99 6.66 -8.76
CA THR A 51 -2.75 6.02 -8.31
C THR A 51 -2.89 5.42 -6.92
N TYR A 52 -3.48 6.15 -5.97
CA TYR A 52 -3.69 5.66 -4.61
C TYR A 52 -4.58 4.40 -4.63
N MET A 53 -5.71 4.46 -5.32
CA MET A 53 -6.63 3.31 -5.44
C MET A 53 -5.94 2.09 -6.07
N LEU A 54 -5.17 2.31 -7.15
CA LEU A 54 -4.41 1.23 -7.79
C LEU A 54 -3.31 0.66 -6.91
N SER A 55 -2.71 1.47 -6.03
CA SER A 55 -1.64 1.05 -5.11
C SER A 55 -2.17 0.21 -3.94
N VAL A 56 -3.41 0.46 -3.51
CA VAL A 56 -4.07 -0.32 -2.44
C VAL A 56 -4.26 -1.78 -2.86
N LEU A 57 -4.57 -2.03 -4.13
CA LEU A 57 -4.84 -3.38 -4.64
C LEU A 57 -3.67 -4.35 -4.41
N PRO A 58 -2.43 -4.10 -4.87
CA PRO A 58 -1.31 -4.99 -4.60
C PRO A 58 -0.82 -4.89 -3.15
N SER A 59 -0.91 -3.70 -2.53
CA SER A 59 -0.31 -3.47 -1.21
C SER A 59 -1.15 -4.01 -0.06
N SER A 60 -2.39 -3.57 0.07
CA SER A 60 -3.16 -3.86 1.29
C SER A 60 -4.12 -5.04 1.13
N SER A 61 -4.24 -5.62 -0.06
CA SER A 61 -5.23 -6.67 -0.34
C SER A 61 -5.19 -7.84 0.64
N GLY A 62 -4.03 -8.30 1.12
CA GLY A 62 -4.00 -9.43 2.06
C GLY A 62 -4.42 -9.05 3.48
N ASP A 63 -3.78 -8.04 4.07
CA ASP A 63 -4.06 -7.67 5.47
C ASP A 63 -5.45 -7.05 5.61
N LEU A 64 -5.87 -6.23 4.64
CA LEU A 64 -7.21 -5.65 4.58
C LEU A 64 -8.28 -6.73 4.43
N TRP A 65 -8.03 -7.76 3.60
CA TRP A 65 -8.96 -8.86 3.43
C TRP A 65 -9.06 -9.74 4.67
N ASN A 66 -7.93 -10.01 5.34
CA ASN A 66 -7.93 -10.72 6.62
C ASN A 66 -8.70 -9.93 7.68
N LEU A 67 -8.49 -8.62 7.76
CA LEU A 67 -9.21 -7.73 8.66
C LEU A 67 -10.72 -7.75 8.38
N PHE A 68 -11.12 -7.67 7.11
CA PHE A 68 -12.52 -7.77 6.71
C PHE A 68 -13.12 -9.13 7.05
N TYR A 69 -12.41 -10.21 6.71
CA TYR A 69 -12.85 -11.59 6.94
C TYR A 69 -13.06 -11.87 8.43
N PHE A 70 -12.11 -11.52 9.30
CA PHE A 70 -12.26 -11.78 10.73
C PHE A 70 -13.32 -10.92 11.42
N ASN A 71 -13.64 -9.73 10.90
CA ASN A 71 -14.67 -8.87 11.49
C ASN A 71 -16.09 -9.18 10.98
N TYR A 72 -16.23 -9.66 9.74
CA TYR A 72 -17.53 -9.80 9.10
C TYR A 72 -17.89 -11.22 8.65
N ALA A 73 -16.91 -12.11 8.48
CA ALA A 73 -17.24 -13.50 8.16
C ALA A 73 -17.80 -14.20 9.40
N ASN A 74 -18.94 -14.87 9.21
CA ASN A 74 -19.52 -15.72 10.24
C ASN A 74 -18.71 -17.02 10.34
N LEU A 75 -17.64 -17.00 11.12
CA LEU A 75 -16.84 -18.18 11.42
C LEU A 75 -17.61 -19.10 12.37
N GLN A 76 -18.36 -20.03 11.78
CA GLN A 76 -19.30 -20.96 12.45
C GLN A 76 -18.63 -21.91 13.44
N SER A 77 -17.29 -22.08 13.41
CA SER A 77 -16.58 -22.94 14.35
C SER A 77 -15.27 -22.30 14.87
N PRO A 78 -14.97 -22.44 16.19
CA PRO A 78 -13.71 -21.98 16.76
C PRO A 78 -12.47 -22.69 16.18
N ALA A 79 -12.63 -23.90 15.64
CA ALA A 79 -11.55 -24.65 15.02
C ALA A 79 -11.12 -24.03 13.68
N LEU A 80 -12.07 -23.63 12.83
CA LEU A 80 -11.78 -22.91 11.58
C LEU A 80 -11.13 -21.55 11.86
N LEU A 81 -11.63 -20.82 12.86
CA LEU A 81 -11.04 -19.54 13.26
C LEU A 81 -9.56 -19.68 13.64
N ARG A 82 -9.22 -20.68 14.47
CA ARG A 82 -7.83 -20.94 14.87
C ARG A 82 -6.95 -21.37 13.69
N ALA A 83 -7.49 -22.17 12.78
CA ALA A 83 -6.76 -22.59 11.59
C ALA A 83 -6.44 -21.41 10.67
N THR A 84 -7.40 -20.50 10.43
CA THR A 84 -7.17 -19.30 9.62
C THR A 84 -6.26 -18.30 10.33
N LEU A 85 -6.39 -18.13 11.65
CA LEU A 85 -5.48 -17.26 12.44
C LEU A 85 -4.03 -17.74 12.41
N ALA A 86 -3.80 -19.05 12.41
CA ALA A 86 -2.44 -19.62 12.36
C ALA A 86 -1.73 -19.35 11.03
N ASP A 87 -2.49 -19.13 9.96
CA ASP A 87 -1.97 -18.83 8.62
C ASP A 87 -1.70 -17.33 8.43
N VAL A 88 -2.25 -16.48 9.29
CA VAL A 88 -2.08 -15.03 9.21
C VAL A 88 -0.87 -14.60 10.03
N HIS A 89 0.08 -13.96 9.35
CA HIS A 89 1.21 -13.33 10.02
C HIS A 89 0.73 -12.20 10.93
N ASP A 90 1.14 -12.24 12.20
CA ASP A 90 0.83 -11.23 13.23
C ASP A 90 -0.66 -10.84 13.34
N PRO A 91 -1.52 -11.78 13.78
CA PRO A 91 -2.96 -11.59 13.77
C PRO A 91 -3.45 -10.51 14.74
N ASP A 92 -2.71 -10.26 15.82
CA ASP A 92 -3.08 -9.30 16.86
C ASP A 92 -2.90 -7.85 16.39
N SER A 93 -2.03 -7.61 15.40
CA SER A 93 -1.68 -6.27 14.92
C SER A 93 -2.16 -5.96 13.49
N ILE A 94 -3.00 -6.81 12.88
CA ILE A 94 -3.48 -6.65 11.49
C ILE A 94 -3.99 -5.24 11.23
N GLY A 95 -4.75 -4.65 12.15
CA GLY A 95 -5.27 -3.29 12.00
C GLY A 95 -4.17 -2.22 11.90
N VAL A 96 -3.10 -2.35 12.69
CA VAL A 96 -1.94 -1.46 12.65
C VAL A 96 -1.20 -1.65 11.33
N ARG A 97 -1.05 -2.89 10.86
CA ARG A 97 -0.40 -3.19 9.58
C ARG A 97 -1.14 -2.53 8.40
N VAL A 98 -2.46 -2.70 8.31
CA VAL A 98 -3.29 -2.04 7.28
C VAL A 98 -3.16 -0.51 7.32
N LEU A 99 -3.19 0.07 8.53
CA LEU A 99 -3.02 1.52 8.69
C LEU A 99 -1.65 1.98 8.18
N CYS A 100 -0.58 1.28 8.56
CA CYS A 100 0.77 1.58 8.10
C CYS A 100 0.93 1.43 6.59
N GLU A 101 0.27 0.44 5.97
CA GLU A 101 0.24 0.29 4.51
C GLU A 101 -0.42 1.50 3.82
N PHE A 102 -1.59 1.94 4.29
CA PHE A 102 -2.26 3.13 3.74
C PHE A 102 -1.42 4.40 3.87
N VAL A 103 -0.83 4.62 5.05
CA VAL A 103 0.10 5.74 5.27
C VAL A 103 1.33 5.61 4.37
N GLY A 104 1.88 4.40 4.25
CA GLY A 104 3.00 4.08 3.38
C GLY A 104 2.73 4.47 1.93
N ILE A 105 1.60 4.03 1.35
CA ILE A 105 1.18 4.39 -0.01
C ILE A 105 1.13 5.90 -0.18
N ALA A 106 0.49 6.63 0.76
CA ALA A 106 0.40 8.08 0.70
C ALA A 106 1.78 8.75 0.68
N VAL A 107 2.70 8.30 1.55
CA VAL A 107 4.07 8.79 1.62
C VAL A 107 4.83 8.49 0.31
N GLY A 108 4.71 7.28 -0.22
CA GLY A 108 5.33 6.87 -1.48
C GLY A 108 4.90 7.72 -2.66
N ILE A 109 3.59 7.96 -2.79
CA ILE A 109 3.01 8.82 -3.83
C ILE A 109 3.50 10.26 -3.67
N LEU A 110 3.52 10.79 -2.44
CA LEU A 110 4.02 12.14 -2.16
C LEU A 110 5.49 12.30 -2.60
N LEU A 111 6.34 11.32 -2.28
CA LEU A 111 7.75 11.32 -2.68
C LEU A 111 7.90 11.30 -4.20
N ALA A 112 7.17 10.42 -4.90
CA ALA A 112 7.19 10.36 -6.36
C ALA A 112 6.75 11.68 -6.99
N TRP A 113 5.72 12.32 -6.42
CA TRP A 113 5.22 13.60 -6.90
C TRP A 113 6.24 14.73 -6.72
N ILE A 114 6.96 14.77 -5.60
CA ILE A 114 8.06 15.72 -5.37
C ILE A 114 9.16 15.53 -6.42
N VAL A 115 9.57 14.28 -6.68
CA VAL A 115 10.58 13.95 -7.70
C VAL A 115 10.16 14.42 -9.09
N LEU A 116 8.90 14.17 -9.48
CA LEU A 116 8.37 14.62 -10.77
C LEU A 116 8.35 16.14 -10.89
N ARG A 117 7.97 16.86 -9.81
CA ARG A 117 8.00 18.32 -9.77
C ARG A 117 9.40 18.90 -9.89
N TRP A 118 10.37 18.34 -9.17
CA TRP A 118 11.77 18.76 -9.25
C TRP A 118 12.33 18.57 -10.67
N ARG A 119 12.07 17.43 -11.30
CA ARG A 119 12.49 17.17 -12.68
C ARG A 119 11.89 18.15 -13.68
N SER A 120 10.63 18.54 -13.50
CA SER A 120 9.97 19.52 -14.39
C SER A 120 10.53 20.93 -14.21
N ARG A 121 10.86 21.34 -12.98
CA ARG A 121 11.54 22.63 -12.72
C ARG A 121 12.94 22.68 -13.32
N ALA A 122 13.74 21.61 -13.16
CA ALA A 122 15.08 21.54 -13.72
C ALA A 122 15.08 21.70 -15.25
N ARG A 123 14.12 21.07 -15.95
CA ARG A 123 13.98 21.20 -17.41
C ARG A 123 13.58 22.61 -17.87
N ALA A 124 12.79 23.33 -17.07
CA ALA A 124 12.34 24.68 -17.41
C ALA A 124 13.43 25.75 -17.20
N GLY A 125 14.42 25.50 -16.34
CA GLY A 125 15.55 26.42 -16.13
C GLY A 125 16.72 26.22 -17.11
N SER A 126 16.68 25.16 -17.92
CA SER A 126 17.69 24.82 -18.93
C SER A 126 17.27 25.13 -20.37
N ALA A 127 16.12 25.78 -20.57
CA ALA A 127 15.58 26.24 -21.85
C ALA A 127 15.56 27.77 -21.88
#